data_AF-A0A8T3TR99-F1
#
_entry.id   AF-A0A8T3TR99-F1
#
_cell.length_a   1.000
_cell.length_b   1.000
_cell.length_c   1.000
_cell.angle_alpha   90.00
_cell.angle_beta   90.00
_cell.angle_gamma   90.00
#
_symmetry.space_group_name_H-M   'P 1'
#
loop_
_entity.id
_entity.type
_entity.pdbx_description
1 polymer ?
#
loop_
_entity_poly.entity_id
_entity_poly.type
_entity_poly.pdbx_seq_one_letter_code
_entity_poly.pdbx_strand_id
1 'polypeptide(L)'
;MVAWPFWASLLVVFGIAVAWRLRRGSTLESHAVRLAWPELSIGALALLGLAFHCLAMFLPPLVPPIQAVQGLAGAIVELGVISQIAYWLPAVVLLVVLRGIGWPILVALAVALLAVGATMFWPFPLGIHLVTIFAATSLVIVIATQLVSLGAEVVTA
;
A
#
# COMPACT_ATOMS: atom_id res chain seq x y z
N MET A 1 -14.09 6.13 -19.17
CA MET A 1 -12.85 5.97 -19.97
C MET A 1 -11.90 7.17 -19.79
N VAL A 2 -11.50 7.52 -18.56
CA VAL A 2 -10.57 8.66 -18.28
C VAL A 2 -9.60 8.28 -17.14
N ALA A 3 -8.98 7.11 -17.20
CA ALA A 3 -7.97 6.72 -16.21
C ALA A 3 -6.53 6.90 -16.72
N TRP A 4 -6.33 6.90 -18.05
CA TRP A 4 -5.01 7.00 -18.69
C TRP A 4 -4.13 8.16 -18.20
N PRO A 5 -4.62 9.41 -18.07
CA PRO A 5 -3.76 10.52 -17.63
C PRO A 5 -3.35 10.40 -16.16
N PHE A 6 -4.17 9.75 -15.32
CA PHE A 6 -3.85 9.51 -13.90
C PHE A 6 -2.77 8.43 -13.73
N TRP A 7 -2.86 7.34 -14.47
CA TRP A 7 -1.84 6.28 -14.44
C TRP A 7 -0.52 6.72 -15.06
N ALA A 8 -0.57 7.47 -16.16
CA ALA A 8 0.61 8.05 -16.77
C ALA A 8 1.31 9.03 -15.81
N SER A 9 0.56 9.88 -15.09
CA SER A 9 1.15 10.80 -14.12
C SER A 9 1.72 10.04 -12.91
N LEU A 10 1.08 8.98 -12.43
CA LEU A 10 1.59 8.13 -11.34
C LEU A 10 2.90 7.42 -11.73
N LEU A 11 2.97 6.85 -12.94
CA LEU A 11 4.17 6.22 -13.46
C LEU A 11 5.30 7.24 -13.69
N VAL A 12 4.97 8.44 -14.18
CA VAL A 12 5.94 9.53 -14.36
C VAL A 12 6.45 10.04 -13.02
N VAL A 13 5.57 10.29 -12.03
CA VAL A 13 5.97 10.70 -10.68
C VAL A 13 6.79 9.62 -10.00
N PHE A 14 6.40 8.35 -10.13
CA PHE A 14 7.17 7.21 -9.63
C PHE A 14 8.54 7.10 -10.29
N GLY A 15 8.58 7.19 -11.63
CA GLY A 15 9.82 7.17 -12.40
C GLY A 15 10.75 8.33 -12.06
N ILE A 16 10.22 9.54 -11.90
CA ILE A 16 10.97 10.72 -11.45
C ILE A 16 11.46 10.51 -10.01
N ALA A 17 10.63 10.01 -9.10
CA ALA A 17 11.03 9.78 -7.70
C ALA A 17 12.14 8.72 -7.59
N VAL A 18 12.05 7.63 -8.38
CA VAL A 18 13.07 6.60 -8.48
C VAL A 18 14.35 7.17 -9.09
N ALA A 19 14.28 7.86 -10.24
CA ALA A 19 15.44 8.42 -10.93
C ALA A 19 16.14 9.52 -10.12
N TRP A 20 15.38 10.40 -9.47
CA TRP A 20 15.90 11.47 -8.64
C TRP A 20 16.63 10.95 -7.41
N ARG A 21 16.17 9.82 -6.84
CA ARG A 21 16.78 9.22 -5.66
C ARG A 21 17.93 8.28 -6.00
N LEU A 22 17.90 7.58 -7.14
CA LEU A 22 19.05 6.88 -7.70
C LEU A 22 20.22 7.83 -7.96
N ARG A 23 19.95 9.07 -8.39
CA ARG A 23 20.97 10.13 -8.52
C ARG A 23 21.54 10.62 -7.19
N ARG A 24 20.84 10.44 -6.06
CA ARG A 24 21.31 10.93 -4.75
C ARG A 24 22.31 10.02 -4.04
N GLY A 25 22.55 8.80 -4.53
CA GLY A 25 23.55 7.90 -3.95
C GLY A 25 23.15 7.40 -2.55
N SER A 26 23.49 6.15 -2.29
CA SER A 26 23.14 5.39 -1.09
C SER A 26 23.80 5.89 0.20
N THR A 27 23.22 5.56 1.35
CA THR A 27 23.95 4.73 2.32
C THR A 27 23.03 3.63 2.86
N LEU A 28 23.48 2.38 2.67
CA LEU A 28 23.00 1.20 3.40
C LEU A 28 23.51 1.28 4.86
N GLU A 29 23.36 2.43 5.51
CA GLU A 29 23.55 2.49 6.95
C GLU A 29 22.29 1.94 7.58
N SER A 30 22.47 0.92 8.41
CA SER A 30 21.50 0.32 9.31
C SER A 30 20.88 1.39 10.22
N HIS A 31 20.02 2.23 9.66
CA HIS A 31 19.26 3.18 10.44
C HIS A 31 18.18 2.37 11.12
N ALA A 32 18.31 2.21 12.43
CA ALA A 32 17.19 1.94 13.31
C ALA A 32 16.21 3.10 13.14
N VAL A 33 15.34 3.02 12.13
CA VAL A 33 14.36 4.07 11.84
C VAL A 33 13.31 3.99 12.93
N ARG A 34 13.44 4.89 13.91
CA ARG A 34 12.37 5.14 14.87
C ARG A 34 11.20 5.79 14.12
N LEU A 35 10.21 5.00 13.73
CA LEU A 35 8.91 5.56 13.37
C LEU A 35 8.31 6.17 14.64
N ALA A 36 7.87 7.43 14.55
CA ALA A 36 7.13 8.03 15.64
C ALA A 36 5.77 7.33 15.77
N TRP A 37 5.24 7.21 17.00
CA TRP A 37 3.87 6.73 17.25
C TRP A 37 2.79 7.27 16.30
N PRO A 38 2.76 8.58 15.96
CA PRO A 38 1.80 9.09 14.97
C PRO A 38 1.97 8.47 13.58
N GLU A 39 3.21 8.23 13.13
CA GLU A 39 3.48 7.61 11.83
C GLU A 39 3.03 6.15 11.80
N LEU A 40 3.26 5.41 12.89
CA LEU A 40 2.75 4.05 13.09
C LEU A 40 1.22 4.00 13.02
N SER A 41 0.53 4.92 13.71
CA SER A 41 -0.92 5.01 13.68
C SER A 41 -1.45 5.30 12.28
N ILE A 42 -0.82 6.23 11.55
CA ILE A 42 -1.21 6.55 10.17
C ILE A 42 -0.97 5.34 9.24
N GLY A 43 0.15 4.64 9.40
CA GLY A 43 0.46 3.42 8.66
C GLY A 43 -0.56 2.30 8.94
N ALA A 44 -0.93 2.11 10.21
CA ALA A 44 -1.95 1.16 10.62
C ALA A 44 -3.33 1.50 10.03
N LEU A 45 -3.73 2.77 10.04
CA LEU A 45 -4.97 3.24 9.43
C LEU A 45 -4.97 3.04 7.90
N ALA A 46 -3.83 3.28 7.23
CA ALA A 46 -3.68 3.02 5.81
C ALA A 46 -3.82 1.52 5.50
N LEU A 47 -3.19 0.65 6.30
CA LEU A 47 -3.34 -0.80 6.16
C LEU A 47 -4.78 -1.26 6.40
N LEU A 48 -5.46 -0.70 7.39
CA LEU A 48 -6.88 -0.98 7.64
C LEU A 48 -7.75 -0.53 6.46
N GLY A 49 -7.46 0.62 5.84
CA GLY A 49 -8.13 1.09 4.64
C GLY A 49 -7.96 0.13 3.46
N LEU A 50 -6.73 -0.32 3.20
CA LEU A 50 -6.43 -1.34 2.19
C LEU A 50 -7.12 -2.68 2.49
N ALA A 51 -7.08 -3.12 3.75
CA ALA A 51 -7.73 -4.36 4.19
C ALA A 51 -9.25 -4.28 4.02
N PHE A 52 -9.86 -3.15 4.37
CA PHE A 52 -11.28 -2.90 4.16
C PHE A 52 -11.65 -2.93 2.68
N HIS A 53 -10.83 -2.32 1.82
CA HIS A 53 -11.02 -2.38 0.37
C HIS A 53 -11.03 -3.82 -0.16
N CYS A 54 -10.05 -4.62 0.25
CA CYS A 54 -9.99 -6.04 -0.11
C CYS A 54 -11.17 -6.84 0.46
N LEU A 55 -11.57 -6.57 1.70
CA LEU A 55 -12.70 -7.22 2.36
C LEU A 55 -14.01 -6.95 1.63
N ALA A 56 -14.26 -5.69 1.28
CA ALA A 56 -15.44 -5.27 0.54
C ALA A 56 -15.55 -5.97 -0.83
N MET A 57 -14.42 -6.20 -1.50
CA MET A 57 -14.38 -6.90 -2.78
C MET A 57 -14.58 -8.42 -2.66
N PHE A 58 -13.82 -9.09 -1.78
CA PHE A 58 -13.72 -10.55 -1.78
C PHE A 58 -14.59 -11.24 -0.74
N LEU A 59 -14.92 -10.55 0.37
CA LEU A 59 -15.73 -11.10 1.44
C LEU A 59 -16.87 -10.14 1.83
N PRO A 60 -17.79 -9.78 0.91
CA PRO A 60 -18.95 -8.93 1.23
C PRO A 60 -19.74 -9.35 2.48
N PRO A 61 -19.95 -10.65 2.77
CA PRO A 61 -20.67 -11.07 3.99
C PRO A 61 -19.99 -10.68 5.30
N LEU A 62 -18.69 -10.38 5.28
CA LEU A 62 -17.94 -9.95 6.46
C LEU A 62 -17.94 -8.43 6.65
N VAL A 63 -18.50 -7.67 5.70
CA VAL A 63 -18.63 -6.21 5.84
C VAL A 63 -19.70 -5.92 6.90
N PRO A 64 -19.38 -5.10 7.92
CA PRO A 64 -20.35 -4.76 8.97
C PRO A 64 -21.67 -4.23 8.40
N PRO A 65 -22.83 -4.61 8.97
CA PRO A 65 -24.15 -4.18 8.49
C PRO A 65 -24.50 -2.75 8.89
N ILE A 66 -23.51 -1.85 8.85
CA ILE A 66 -23.65 -0.43 9.17
C ILE A 66 -23.90 0.29 7.84
N GLN A 67 -24.99 1.05 7.73
CA GLN A 67 -25.44 1.66 6.47
C GLN A 67 -24.35 2.49 5.77
N ALA A 68 -23.58 3.28 6.52
CA ALA A 68 -22.47 4.06 5.99
C ALA A 68 -21.34 3.18 5.42
N VAL A 69 -21.04 2.06 6.08
CA VAL A 69 -19.99 1.11 5.68
C VAL A 69 -20.42 0.33 4.44
N GLN A 70 -21.69 -0.07 4.37
CA GLN A 70 -22.27 -0.74 3.20
C GLN A 70 -22.31 0.17 1.97
N GLY A 71 -22.64 1.46 2.14
CA GLY A 71 -22.61 2.43 1.06
C GLY A 71 -21.21 2.58 0.45
N LEU A 72 -20.18 2.66 1.31
CA LEU A 72 -18.79 2.71 0.86
C LEU A 72 -18.34 1.39 0.22
N ALA A 73 -18.70 0.24 0.79
CA ALA A 73 -18.39 -1.07 0.24
C ALA A 73 -19.02 -1.27 -1.15
N GLY A 74 -20.28 -0.84 -1.34
CA GLY A 74 -20.93 -0.85 -2.65
C GLY A 74 -20.16 -0.03 -3.68
N ALA A 75 -19.77 1.20 -3.33
CA ALA A 75 -18.98 2.06 -4.20
C ALA A 75 -17.57 1.50 -4.54
N ILE A 76 -17.00 0.67 -3.67
CA ILE A 76 -15.73 -0.03 -3.93
C ILE A 76 -15.92 -1.15 -4.97
N VAL A 77 -16.99 -1.94 -4.83
CA VAL A 77 -17.29 -3.07 -5.73
C VAL A 77 -17.61 -2.60 -7.16
N GLU A 78 -18.15 -1.39 -7.31
CA GLU A 78 -18.42 -0.79 -8.62
C GLU A 78 -17.16 -0.45 -9.44
N LEU A 79 -15.96 -0.58 -8.87
CA LEU A 79 -14.68 -0.34 -9.57
C LEU A 79 -14.55 1.05 -10.21
N GLY A 80 -15.37 2.00 -9.77
CA GLY A 80 -15.37 3.38 -10.23
C GLY A 80 -14.26 4.23 -9.60
N VAL A 81 -14.40 5.56 -9.73
CA VAL A 81 -13.43 6.53 -9.18
C VAL A 81 -13.29 6.39 -7.66
N ILE A 82 -14.38 6.12 -6.95
CA ILE A 82 -14.35 5.94 -5.49
C ILE A 82 -13.50 4.72 -5.12
N SER A 83 -13.66 3.60 -5.83
CA SER A 83 -12.84 2.40 -5.65
C SER A 83 -11.35 2.70 -5.86
N GLN A 84 -11.01 3.47 -6.90
CA GLN A 84 -9.63 3.92 -7.15
C GLN A 84 -9.07 4.75 -6.00
N ILE A 85 -9.82 5.73 -5.50
CA ILE A 85 -9.39 6.57 -4.38
C ILE A 85 -9.23 5.73 -3.11
N ALA A 86 -10.20 4.87 -2.82
CA ALA A 86 -10.19 3.97 -1.66
C ALA A 86 -9.01 3.00 -1.66
N TYR A 87 -8.44 2.69 -2.83
CA TYR A 87 -7.23 1.91 -2.98
C TYR A 87 -5.95 2.77 -2.95
N TRP A 88 -5.86 3.76 -3.83
CA TRP A 88 -4.64 4.53 -4.08
C TRP A 88 -4.23 5.41 -2.91
N LEU A 89 -5.21 6.04 -2.25
CA LEU A 89 -4.94 6.92 -1.12
C LEU A 89 -4.23 6.17 0.03
N PRO A 90 -4.75 5.06 0.57
CA PRO A 90 -4.05 4.32 1.62
C PRO A 90 -2.76 3.67 1.10
N ALA A 91 -2.69 3.20 -0.14
CA ALA A 91 -1.45 2.67 -0.72
C ALA A 91 -0.31 3.71 -0.73
N VAL A 92 -0.60 4.94 -1.15
CA VAL A 92 0.39 6.03 -1.17
C VAL A 92 0.75 6.46 0.26
N VAL A 93 -0.23 6.61 1.14
CA VAL A 93 0.01 6.95 2.55
C VAL A 93 0.94 5.92 3.20
N LEU A 94 0.72 4.63 2.94
CA LEU A 94 1.58 3.55 3.44
C LEU A 94 3.02 3.71 2.96
N LEU A 95 3.24 3.97 1.66
CA LEU A 95 4.58 4.22 1.12
C LEU A 95 5.25 5.46 1.72
N VAL A 96 4.49 6.53 1.96
CA VAL A 96 5.00 7.77 2.56
C VAL A 96 5.38 7.57 4.02
N VAL A 97 4.58 6.86 4.81
CA VAL A 97 4.91 6.52 6.21
C VAL A 97 6.18 5.67 6.26
N LEU A 98 6.29 4.69 5.35
CA LEU A 98 7.43 3.77 5.33
C LEU A 98 8.66 4.36 4.64
N ARG A 99 8.65 5.62 4.17
CA ARG A 99 9.73 6.26 3.37
C ARG A 99 11.14 6.22 3.98
N GLY A 100 11.22 6.00 5.28
CA GLY A 100 12.47 5.87 6.04
C GLY A 100 13.11 4.48 5.92
N ILE A 101 12.33 3.44 5.59
CA ILE A 101 12.81 2.05 5.51
C ILE A 101 13.73 1.87 4.29
N GLY A 102 14.62 0.87 4.36
CA GLY A 102 15.56 0.54 3.29
C GLY A 102 14.92 0.55 1.89
N TRP A 103 15.49 1.33 0.98
CA TRP A 103 14.89 1.59 -0.32
C TRP A 103 14.50 0.35 -1.15
N PRO A 104 15.28 -0.76 -1.15
CA PRO A 104 14.91 -1.94 -1.94
C PRO A 104 13.54 -2.51 -1.55
N ILE A 105 13.23 -2.57 -0.25
CA ILE A 105 11.95 -3.12 0.22
C ILE A 105 10.78 -2.18 -0.07
N LEU A 106 11.02 -0.87 -0.03
CA LEU A 106 10.01 0.13 -0.41
C LEU A 106 9.71 0.11 -1.89
N VAL A 107 10.72 -0.05 -2.74
CA VAL A 107 10.52 -0.19 -4.18
C VAL A 107 9.75 -1.47 -4.46
N ALA A 108 10.13 -2.59 -3.83
CA ALA A 108 9.39 -3.83 -3.97
C ALA A 108 7.92 -3.68 -3.54
N LEU A 109 7.67 -3.02 -2.41
CA LEU A 109 6.31 -2.75 -1.93
C LEU A 109 5.54 -1.85 -2.89
N ALA A 110 6.15 -0.78 -3.39
CA ALA A 110 5.51 0.13 -4.33
C ALA A 110 5.16 -0.58 -5.64
N VAL A 111 6.07 -1.40 -6.17
CA VAL A 111 5.81 -2.22 -7.36
C VAL A 111 4.69 -3.22 -7.12
N ALA A 112 4.67 -3.88 -5.95
CA ALA A 112 3.60 -4.81 -5.61
C ALA A 112 2.24 -4.12 -5.50
N LEU A 113 2.17 -2.95 -4.85
CA LEU A 113 0.94 -2.14 -4.78
C LEU A 113 0.52 -1.61 -6.17
N LEU A 114 1.48 -1.24 -7.03
CA LEU A 114 1.18 -0.89 -8.42
C LEU A 114 0.60 -2.07 -9.18
N ALA A 115 1.16 -3.27 -9.01
CA ALA A 115 0.69 -4.49 -9.63
C ALA A 115 -0.71 -4.88 -9.15
N VAL A 116 -1.00 -4.76 -7.85
CA VAL A 116 -2.35 -4.99 -7.30
C VAL A 116 -3.36 -4.03 -7.93
N GLY A 117 -3.07 -2.72 -7.95
CA GLY A 117 -3.96 -1.75 -8.56
C GLY A 117 -4.16 -2.00 -10.06
N ALA A 118 -3.08 -2.28 -10.79
CA ALA A 118 -3.13 -2.56 -12.22
C ALA A 118 -3.97 -3.81 -12.52
N THR A 119 -3.77 -4.89 -11.78
CA THR A 119 -4.52 -6.14 -11.96
C THR A 119 -5.99 -6.04 -11.54
N MET A 120 -6.33 -5.06 -10.69
CA MET A 120 -7.71 -4.81 -10.26
C MET A 120 -8.51 -3.93 -11.23
N PHE A 121 -7.88 -2.89 -11.78
CA PHE A 121 -8.56 -1.92 -12.65
C PHE A 121 -8.41 -2.21 -14.16
N TRP A 122 -7.64 -3.24 -14.52
CA TRP A 122 -7.53 -3.76 -15.89
C TRP A 122 -8.07 -5.19 -15.99
N PRO A 123 -8.49 -5.65 -17.19
CA PRO A 123 -8.88 -7.03 -17.45
C PRO A 123 -7.72 -8.03 -17.35
N PHE A 124 -7.17 -8.23 -16.15
CA PHE A 124 -6.28 -9.35 -15.84
C PHE A 124 -7.07 -10.51 -15.23
N PRO A 125 -6.62 -11.76 -15.40
CA PRO A 125 -7.20 -12.91 -14.71
C PRO A 125 -7.12 -12.76 -13.19
N LEU A 126 -8.20 -13.18 -12.49
CA LEU A 126 -8.29 -13.14 -11.03
C LEU A 126 -7.09 -13.79 -10.33
N GLY A 127 -6.57 -14.90 -10.87
CA GLY A 127 -5.40 -15.59 -10.31
C GLY A 127 -4.15 -14.69 -10.25
N ILE A 128 -3.93 -13.85 -11.26
CA ILE A 128 -2.80 -12.91 -11.27
C ILE A 128 -3.00 -11.84 -10.19
N HIS A 129 -4.22 -11.31 -10.07
CA HIS A 129 -4.55 -10.34 -9.03
C HIS A 129 -4.31 -10.89 -7.62
N LEU A 130 -4.76 -12.11 -7.32
CA LEU A 130 -4.51 -12.76 -6.04
C LEU A 130 -3.02 -12.98 -5.74
N VAL A 131 -2.21 -13.33 -6.75
CA VAL A 131 -0.75 -13.44 -6.61
C VAL A 131 -0.13 -12.09 -6.27
N THR A 132 -0.57 -11.00 -6.90
CA THR A 132 -0.07 -9.66 -6.59
C THR A 132 -0.47 -9.19 -5.19
N ILE A 133 -1.69 -9.52 -4.74
CA ILE A 133 -2.12 -9.27 -3.35
C ILE A 133 -1.22 -10.04 -2.39
N PHE A 134 -1.02 -11.34 -2.63
CA PHE A 134 -0.16 -12.18 -1.80
C PHE A 134 1.26 -11.61 -1.67
N ALA A 135 1.85 -11.16 -2.78
CA ALA A 135 3.16 -10.52 -2.78
C ALA A 135 3.17 -9.20 -1.98
N ALA A 136 2.17 -8.33 -2.18
CA ALA A 136 2.06 -7.06 -1.46
C ALA A 136 1.87 -7.29 0.06
N THR A 137 0.97 -8.19 0.46
CA THR A 137 0.72 -8.54 1.85
C THR A 137 1.95 -9.16 2.50
N SER A 138 2.66 -10.05 1.82
CA SER A 138 3.90 -10.65 2.33
C SER A 138 4.97 -9.58 2.59
N LEU A 139 5.15 -8.61 1.68
CA LEU A 139 6.07 -7.50 1.87
C LEU A 139 5.69 -6.62 3.06
N VAL A 140 4.41 -6.31 3.22
CA VAL A 140 3.90 -5.57 4.39
C VAL A 140 4.20 -6.33 5.69
N ILE A 141 3.97 -7.64 5.72
CA ILE A 141 4.25 -8.47 6.90
C ILE A 141 5.74 -8.47 7.22
N VAL A 142 6.61 -8.67 6.22
CA VAL A 142 8.06 -8.63 6.41
C VAL A 142 8.49 -7.28 6.98
N ILE A 143 7.99 -6.17 6.41
CA ILE A 143 8.27 -4.82 6.90
C ILE A 143 7.79 -4.67 8.35
N ALA A 144 6.56 -5.07 8.66
CA ALA A 144 6.00 -4.98 10.00
C ALA A 144 6.81 -5.80 11.02
N THR A 145 7.22 -7.02 10.67
CA THR A 145 8.07 -7.87 11.53
C THR A 145 9.42 -7.20 11.81
N GLN A 146 10.06 -6.61 10.80
CA GLN A 146 11.33 -5.89 10.96
C GLN A 146 11.16 -4.66 11.87
N LEU A 147 10.05 -3.92 11.73
CA LEU A 147 9.76 -2.78 12.61
C LEU A 147 9.53 -3.21 14.07
N VAL A 148 8.84 -4.33 14.29
CA VAL A 148 8.61 -4.89 15.64
C VAL A 148 9.90 -5.41 16.27
N SER A 149 10.74 -6.12 15.52
CA SER A 149 12.01 -6.64 16.04
C SER A 149 12.94 -5.51 16.47
N LEU A 150 13.03 -4.44 15.68
CA LEU A 150 13.81 -3.25 16.02
C LEU A 150 13.24 -2.49 17.22
N GLY A 151 11.91 -2.47 17.38
CA GLY A 151 11.26 -1.85 18.55
C GLY A 151 11.51 -2.63 19.85
N ALA A 152 11.57 -3.97 19.77
CA ALA A 152 11.83 -4.83 20.93
C ALA A 152 13.24 -4.63 21.50
N GLU A 153 14.26 -4.47 20.63
CA GLU A 153 15.64 -4.25 21.05
C GLU A 153 15.84 -2.94 21.83
N VAL A 154 15.05 -1.90 21.53
CA VAL A 154 15.13 -0.59 22.21
C VAL A 154 14.49 -0.57 23.60
N VAL A 155 13.52 -1.44 23.86
CA VAL A 155 12.84 -1.50 25.18
C VAL A 155 13.66 -2.30 26.21
N THR A 156 14.55 -3.18 25.73
CA THR A 156 15.39 -4.04 26.57
C THR A 156 16.80 -3.49 26.85
N ALA A 157 17.17 -2.35 26.26
CA ALA A 157 18.48 -1.70 26.43
C ALA A 157 18.37 -0.47 27.35
#